data_AF-A0A8T1TC41-F1
#
_entry.id   AF-A0A8T1TC41-F1
#
_cell.length_a   1.000
_cell.length_b   1.000
_cell.length_c   1.000
_cell.angle_alpha   90.00
_cell.angle_beta   90.00
_cell.angle_gamma   90.00
#
_symmetry.space_group_name_H-M   'P 1'
#
loop_
_entity.id
_entity.type
_entity.pdbx_description
1 polymer ?
#
loop_
_entity_poly.entity_id
_entity_poly.type
_entity_poly.pdbx_seq_one_letter_code
_entity_poly.pdbx_strand_id
1 'polypeptide(L)'
;MGSAAAAPGPLPAFQFRPRHGSPDWRRLSAVDVERVAGELDVAALQEHLGHVTFCSAERLRCPHCRGPADPLLLKLVRLAQLSIEYLLHCQQHLGAQLQGREQALRAADAQLEQGGKEAARRAQEMKLLKEECRRRKKMISTQQVMLEARASYHQCQFCDKAFMNYSFLQSHMQRRHKEESHTGEYFRTIR
;
A
#
# COMPACT_ATOMS: atom_id res chain seq x y z
N MET A 1 1.96 -16.32 -6.08
CA MET A 1 1.36 -16.69 -4.79
C MET A 1 2.16 -15.97 -3.71
N GLY A 2 1.61 -14.90 -3.15
CA GLY A 2 2.30 -14.07 -2.16
C GLY A 2 2.23 -14.73 -0.79
N SER A 3 3.40 -15.06 -0.23
CA SER A 3 3.51 -15.54 1.14
C SER A 3 3.19 -14.38 2.08
N ALA A 4 1.98 -14.36 2.62
CA ALA A 4 1.61 -13.46 3.70
C ALA A 4 2.49 -13.80 4.89
N ALA A 5 3.43 -12.92 5.21
CA ALA A 5 4.22 -13.02 6.43
C ALA A 5 3.24 -13.00 7.61
N ALA A 6 3.20 -14.09 8.36
CA ALA A 6 2.36 -14.23 9.54
C ALA A 6 2.67 -13.08 10.50
N ALA A 7 1.65 -12.27 10.82
CA ALA A 7 1.76 -11.27 11.86
C ALA A 7 2.21 -11.97 13.16
N PRO A 8 3.19 -11.41 13.90
CA PRO A 8 3.60 -11.99 15.16
C PRO A 8 2.38 -12.11 16.06
N GLY A 9 2.08 -13.35 16.47
CA GLY A 9 0.97 -13.64 17.38
C GLY A 9 1.11 -12.82 18.67
N PRO A 10 0.00 -12.57 19.38
CA PRO A 10 0.03 -11.80 20.61
C PRO A 10 1.05 -12.43 21.58
N LEU A 11 1.93 -11.59 22.13
CA LEU A 11 2.88 -12.01 23.14
C LEU A 11 2.12 -12.70 24.29
N PRO A 12 2.60 -13.83 24.80
CA PRO A 12 1.96 -14.51 25.92
C PRO A 12 1.86 -13.56 27.12
N ALA A 13 0.82 -13.75 27.93
CA ALA A 13 0.59 -12.95 29.13
C ALA A 13 1.81 -13.01 30.06
N PHE A 14 2.19 -11.85 30.61
CA PHE A 14 3.35 -11.76 31.50
C PHE A 14 3.15 -12.57 32.77
N GLN A 15 4.14 -13.39 33.10
CA GLN A 15 4.21 -14.11 34.36
C GLN A 15 5.65 -14.11 34.86
N PHE A 16 5.82 -13.83 36.16
CA PHE A 16 7.12 -13.91 36.80
C PHE A 16 7.64 -15.35 36.78
N ARG A 17 8.91 -15.51 36.42
CA ARG A 17 9.59 -16.80 36.38
C ARG A 17 10.04 -17.21 37.78
N PRO A 18 9.99 -18.51 38.10
CA PRO A 18 10.58 -19.03 39.32
C PRO A 18 12.10 -18.76 39.34
N ARG A 19 12.62 -18.34 40.49
CA ARG A 19 14.04 -18.02 40.67
C ARG A 19 14.81 -19.25 41.14
N HIS A 20 15.89 -19.57 40.45
CA HIS A 20 16.68 -20.79 40.68
C HIS A 20 18.17 -20.49 40.70
N GLY A 21 18.96 -21.39 41.28
CA GLY A 21 20.42 -21.25 41.34
C GLY A 21 20.89 -20.25 42.39
N SER A 22 22.04 -20.50 42.99
CA SER A 22 22.70 -19.52 43.86
C SER A 22 23.31 -18.39 43.04
N PRO A 23 23.44 -17.18 43.61
CA PRO A 23 24.27 -16.13 43.00
C PRO A 23 25.69 -16.64 42.73
N ASP A 24 26.25 -16.26 41.58
CA ASP A 24 27.66 -16.49 41.28
C ASP A 24 28.45 -15.35 41.91
N TRP A 25 28.78 -15.54 43.18
CA TRP A 25 29.48 -14.54 43.97
C TRP A 25 30.83 -14.15 43.38
N ARG A 26 31.50 -15.07 42.67
CA ARG A 26 32.78 -14.81 42.05
C ARG A 26 32.61 -13.81 40.90
N ARG A 27 31.63 -14.04 40.01
CA ARG A 27 31.32 -13.09 38.93
C ARG A 27 30.88 -11.75 39.47
N LEU A 28 29.94 -11.74 40.42
CA LEU A 28 29.44 -10.51 41.03
C LEU A 28 30.55 -9.71 41.73
N SER A 29 31.49 -10.37 42.40
CA SER A 29 32.62 -9.70 43.06
C SER A 29 33.63 -9.08 42.10
N ALA A 30 33.67 -9.53 40.84
CA ALA A 30 34.57 -9.00 39.82
C ALA A 30 33.99 -7.74 39.15
N VAL A 31 32.72 -7.42 39.37
CA VAL A 31 32.07 -6.24 38.81
C VAL A 31 32.40 -5.03 39.65
N ASP A 32 33.05 -4.05 39.03
CA ASP A 32 33.22 -2.71 39.61
C ASP A 32 31.97 -1.87 39.32
N VAL A 33 31.09 -1.77 40.33
CA VAL A 33 29.81 -1.07 40.22
C VAL A 33 30.00 0.44 40.01
N GLU A 34 31.03 1.03 40.61
CA GLU A 34 31.31 2.46 40.47
C GLU A 34 31.76 2.78 39.05
N ARG A 35 32.62 1.93 38.48
CA ARG A 35 33.02 2.05 37.07
C ARG A 35 31.82 1.88 36.13
N VAL A 36 30.99 0.86 36.35
CA VAL A 36 29.79 0.64 35.53
C VAL A 36 28.88 1.87 35.55
N ALA A 37 28.69 2.50 36.71
CA ALA A 37 27.88 3.71 36.84
C ALA A 37 28.54 4.94 36.21
N GLY A 38 29.84 5.15 36.44
CA GLY A 38 30.58 6.31 35.97
C GLY A 38 30.85 6.31 34.46
N GLU A 39 31.10 5.14 33.89
CA GLU A 39 31.42 4.97 32.46
C GLU A 39 30.22 4.55 31.61
N LEU A 40 29.07 4.28 32.24
CA LEU A 40 27.88 3.72 31.56
C LEU A 40 28.21 2.43 30.80
N ASP A 41 28.96 1.52 31.44
CA ASP A 41 29.33 0.22 30.85
C ASP A 41 28.11 -0.73 30.83
N VAL A 42 27.21 -0.48 29.87
CA VAL A 42 25.98 -1.25 29.66
C VAL A 42 26.31 -2.70 29.29
N ALA A 43 27.45 -2.96 28.65
CA ALA A 43 27.85 -4.30 28.25
C ALA A 43 28.11 -5.17 29.49
N ALA A 44 28.90 -4.67 30.45
CA ALA A 44 29.13 -5.36 31.71
C ALA A 44 27.82 -5.57 32.49
N LEU A 45 26.93 -4.57 32.53
CA LEU A 45 25.63 -4.71 33.18
C LEU A 45 24.77 -5.79 32.52
N GLN A 46 24.72 -5.82 31.18
CA GLN A 46 23.91 -6.76 30.40
C GLN A 46 24.37 -8.21 30.60
N GLU A 47 25.68 -8.45 30.74
CA GLU A 47 26.24 -9.77 31.04
C GLU A 47 25.70 -10.34 32.36
N HIS A 48 25.55 -9.48 33.38
CA HIS A 48 25.13 -9.88 34.73
C HIS A 48 23.60 -9.85 34.92
N LEU A 49 22.87 -9.13 34.08
CA LEU A 49 21.45 -8.84 34.22
C LEU A 49 20.59 -10.10 34.36
N GLY A 50 20.86 -11.12 33.54
CA GLY A 50 20.15 -12.40 33.63
C GLY A 50 20.41 -13.11 34.94
N HIS A 51 21.67 -13.18 35.37
CA HIS A 51 22.05 -13.86 36.60
C HIS A 51 21.43 -13.19 37.83
N VAL A 52 21.55 -11.87 37.95
CA VAL A 52 21.03 -11.09 39.07
C VAL A 52 19.50 -11.21 39.15
N THR A 53 18.81 -11.07 38.02
CA THR A 53 17.34 -11.10 37.98
C THR A 53 16.77 -12.48 38.35
N PHE A 54 17.37 -13.58 37.91
CA PHE A 54 16.76 -14.92 38.01
C PHE A 54 17.37 -15.84 39.09
N CYS A 55 18.40 -15.40 39.80
CA CYS A 55 18.97 -16.15 40.93
C CYS A 55 18.08 -16.19 42.18
N SER A 56 18.25 -17.24 42.99
CA SER A 56 17.55 -17.41 44.26
C SER A 56 18.13 -16.51 45.36
N ALA A 57 17.39 -15.48 45.75
CA ALA A 57 17.73 -14.59 46.86
C ALA A 57 17.42 -15.19 48.25
N GLU A 58 16.56 -16.21 48.33
CA GLU A 58 16.03 -16.80 49.58
C GLU A 58 17.09 -17.44 50.48
N ARG A 59 18.32 -17.62 49.96
CA ARG A 59 19.45 -18.24 50.68
C ARG A 59 20.73 -17.43 50.54
N LEU A 60 20.64 -16.12 50.39
CA LEU A 60 21.81 -15.26 50.52
C LEU A 60 22.35 -15.40 51.95
N ARG A 61 23.58 -15.89 52.06
CA ARG A 61 24.30 -16.02 53.33
C ARG A 61 25.49 -15.08 53.30
N CYS A 62 25.86 -14.57 54.47
CA CYS A 62 27.09 -13.81 54.60
C CYS A 62 28.29 -14.68 54.14
N PRO A 63 29.11 -14.21 53.19
CA PRO A 63 30.29 -14.96 52.74
C PRO A 63 31.30 -15.24 53.86
N HIS A 64 31.35 -14.39 54.89
CA HIS A 64 32.33 -14.47 55.97
C HIS A 64 31.88 -15.32 57.16
N CYS A 65 30.65 -15.13 57.65
CA CYS A 65 30.16 -15.85 58.84
C CYS A 65 29.12 -16.94 58.54
N ARG A 66 28.69 -17.09 57.27
CA ARG A 66 27.63 -18.01 56.81
C ARG A 66 26.24 -17.80 57.45
N GLY A 67 26.08 -16.73 58.22
CA GLY A 67 24.82 -16.31 58.81
C GLY A 67 23.77 -15.92 57.75
N PRO A 68 22.48 -15.93 58.10
CA PRO A 68 21.41 -15.50 57.20
C PRO A 68 21.54 -14.01 56.87
N ALA A 69 21.21 -13.63 55.63
CA ALA A 69 21.07 -12.22 55.28
C ALA A 69 19.86 -11.58 55.99
N ASP A 70 19.94 -10.26 56.18
CA ASP A 70 18.85 -9.48 56.77
C ASP A 70 17.55 -9.63 55.95
N PRO A 71 16.40 -9.94 56.59
CA PRO A 71 15.13 -10.14 55.88
C PRO A 71 14.63 -8.93 55.06
N LEU A 72 14.92 -7.70 55.47
CA LEU A 72 14.57 -6.49 54.70
C LEU A 72 15.44 -6.37 53.45
N LEU A 73 16.74 -6.67 53.55
CA LEU A 73 17.63 -6.72 52.38
C LEU A 73 17.17 -7.79 51.38
N LEU A 74 16.75 -8.97 51.87
CA LEU A 74 16.20 -10.02 51.02
C LEU A 74 14.93 -9.57 50.29
N LYS A 75 14.03 -8.86 50.99
CA LYS A 75 12.82 -8.27 50.38
C LYS A 75 13.18 -7.22 49.33
N LEU A 76 14.13 -6.34 49.63
CA LEU A 76 14.59 -5.29 48.71
C LEU A 76 15.17 -5.91 47.43
N VAL A 77 16.06 -6.90 47.56
CA VAL A 77 16.60 -7.64 46.41
C VAL A 77 15.48 -8.33 45.64
N ARG A 78 14.54 -8.98 46.32
CA ARG A 78 13.44 -9.67 45.64
C ARG A 78 12.56 -8.69 44.85
N LEU A 79 12.25 -7.53 45.41
CA LEU A 79 11.52 -6.46 44.72
C LEU A 79 12.32 -5.94 43.52
N ALA A 80 13.62 -5.66 43.69
CA ALA A 80 14.48 -5.23 42.59
C ALA A 80 14.49 -6.26 41.45
N GLN A 81 14.63 -7.56 41.75
CA GLN A 81 14.58 -8.61 40.74
C GLN A 81 13.22 -8.69 40.02
N LEU A 82 12.09 -8.48 40.73
CA LEU A 82 10.76 -8.46 40.11
C LEU A 82 10.60 -7.22 39.22
N SER A 83 11.06 -6.07 39.69
CA SER A 83 11.08 -4.83 38.92
C SER A 83 11.91 -4.98 37.64
N ILE A 84 13.12 -5.55 37.72
CA ILE A 84 13.98 -5.75 36.55
C ILE A 84 13.33 -6.72 35.54
N GLU A 85 12.76 -7.82 36.02
CA GLU A 85 12.06 -8.78 35.15
C GLU A 85 10.86 -8.15 34.43
N TYR A 86 10.07 -7.33 35.13
CA TYR A 86 8.97 -6.59 34.53
C TYR A 86 9.48 -5.56 33.50
N LEU A 87 10.55 -4.83 33.82
CA LEU A 87 11.16 -3.88 32.88
C LEU A 87 11.71 -4.56 31.62
N LEU A 88 12.32 -5.74 31.76
CA LEU A 88 12.75 -6.55 30.62
C LEU A 88 11.57 -6.99 29.75
N HIS A 89 10.46 -7.41 30.37
CA HIS A 89 9.24 -7.71 29.63
C HIS A 89 8.71 -6.48 28.89
N CYS A 90 8.64 -5.32 29.55
CA CYS A 90 8.22 -4.07 28.91
C CYS A 90 9.12 -3.70 27.73
N GLN A 91 10.44 -3.84 27.87
CA GLN A 91 11.38 -3.59 26.78
C GLN A 91 11.10 -4.48 25.56
N GLN A 92 10.93 -5.79 25.79
CA GLN A 92 10.62 -6.75 24.72
C GLN A 92 9.27 -6.45 24.07
N HIS A 93 8.25 -6.16 24.89
CA HIS A 93 6.90 -5.85 24.41
C HIS A 93 6.86 -4.58 23.58
N LEU A 94 7.47 -3.50 24.07
CA LEU A 94 7.57 -2.23 23.34
C LEU A 94 8.42 -2.38 22.07
N GLY A 95 9.52 -3.13 22.13
CA GLY A 95 10.35 -3.43 20.96
C GLY A 95 9.57 -4.16 19.86
N ALA A 96 8.81 -5.20 20.23
CA ALA A 96 7.96 -5.93 19.29
C ALA A 96 6.85 -5.04 18.69
N GLN A 97 6.21 -4.17 19.51
CA GLN A 97 5.22 -3.22 19.02
C GLN A 97 5.82 -2.20 18.03
N LEU A 98 7.00 -1.65 18.35
CA LEU A 98 7.69 -0.70 17.49
C LEU A 98 8.03 -1.36 16.15
N GLN A 99 8.63 -2.54 16.17
CA GLN A 99 8.95 -3.29 14.95
C GLN A 99 7.71 -3.58 14.10
N GLY A 100 6.59 -4.00 14.73
CA GLY A 100 5.33 -4.23 14.03
C GLY A 100 4.76 -2.97 13.39
N ARG A 101 4.81 -1.83 14.08
CA ARG A 101 4.38 -0.53 13.55
C ARG A 101 5.27 -0.04 12.41
N GLU A 102 6.58 -0.19 12.53
CA GLU A 102 7.53 0.17 11.47
C GLU A 102 7.30 -0.65 10.20
N GLN A 103 7.04 -1.95 10.34
CA GLN A 103 6.71 -2.82 9.20
C GLN A 103 5.38 -2.41 8.55
N ALA A 104 4.35 -2.10 9.34
CA ALA A 104 3.07 -1.63 8.83
C ALA A 104 3.21 -0.29 8.09
N LEU A 105 4.03 0.64 8.61
CA LEU A 105 4.31 1.92 7.96
C LEU A 105 5.00 1.71 6.61
N ARG A 106 6.05 0.88 6.56
CA ARG A 106 6.75 0.56 5.30
C ARG A 106 5.82 -0.09 4.27
N ALA A 107 4.91 -0.95 4.71
CA ALA A 107 3.91 -1.57 3.83
C ALA A 107 2.92 -0.53 3.29
N ALA A 108 2.44 0.38 4.15
CA ALA A 108 1.54 1.46 3.74
C ALA A 108 2.20 2.41 2.73
N ASP A 109 3.46 2.81 2.97
CA ASP A 109 4.23 3.63 2.03
C ASP A 109 4.37 2.96 0.66
N ALA A 110 4.67 1.66 0.64
CA ALA A 110 4.74 0.89 -0.60
C ALA A 110 3.39 0.83 -1.34
N GLN A 111 2.27 0.74 -0.61
CA GLN A 111 0.93 0.79 -1.19
C GLN A 111 0.60 2.17 -1.76
N LEU A 112 0.95 3.24 -1.07
CA LEU A 112 0.76 4.62 -1.55
C LEU A 112 1.55 4.87 -2.84
N GLU A 113 2.81 4.42 -2.89
CA GLU A 113 3.65 4.53 -4.09
C GLU A 113 3.08 3.75 -5.29
N GLN A 114 2.59 2.54 -5.05
CA GLN A 114 1.91 1.74 -6.09
C GLN A 114 0.62 2.41 -6.57
N GLY A 115 -0.21 2.88 -5.63
CA GLY A 115 -1.45 3.60 -5.93
C GLY A 115 -1.20 4.88 -6.72
N GLY A 116 -0.14 5.63 -6.39
CA GLY A 116 0.28 6.83 -7.11
C GLY A 116 0.67 6.53 -8.56
N LYS A 117 1.44 5.45 -8.79
CA LYS A 117 1.81 5.00 -10.15
C LYS A 117 0.60 4.59 -10.96
N GLU A 118 -0.34 3.84 -10.38
CA GLU A 118 -1.58 3.46 -11.06
C GLU A 118 -2.46 4.66 -11.39
N ALA A 119 -2.60 5.60 -10.46
CA ALA A 119 -3.37 6.83 -10.66
C ALA A 119 -2.78 7.66 -11.81
N ALA A 120 -1.45 7.82 -11.85
CA ALA A 120 -0.77 8.50 -12.95
C ALA A 120 -1.01 7.81 -14.30
N ARG A 121 -0.91 6.47 -14.34
CA ARG A 121 -1.20 5.68 -15.55
C ARG A 121 -2.64 5.90 -16.04
N ARG A 122 -3.62 5.76 -15.15
CA ARG A 122 -5.05 5.95 -15.48
C ARG A 122 -5.34 7.39 -15.93
N ALA A 123 -4.70 8.39 -15.32
CA ALA A 123 -4.82 9.78 -15.73
C ALA A 123 -4.31 10.01 -17.16
N GLN A 124 -3.18 9.39 -17.53
CA GLN A 124 -2.64 9.45 -18.88
C GLN A 124 -3.57 8.75 -19.91
N GLU A 125 -4.07 7.55 -19.59
CA GLU A 125 -5.05 6.84 -20.43
C GLU A 125 -6.32 7.68 -20.65
N MET A 126 -6.85 8.28 -19.58
CA MET A 126 -8.01 9.18 -19.66
C MET A 126 -7.75 10.40 -20.55
N LYS A 127 -6.54 10.97 -20.51
CA LYS A 127 -6.17 12.08 -21.38
C LYS A 127 -6.18 11.66 -22.85
N LEU A 128 -5.54 10.54 -23.17
CA LEU A 128 -5.49 10.00 -24.53
C LEU A 128 -6.90 9.66 -25.06
N LEU A 129 -7.74 9.04 -24.24
CA LEU A 129 -9.14 8.73 -24.60
C LEU A 129 -9.96 10.00 -24.83
N LYS A 130 -9.77 11.06 -24.02
CA LYS A 130 -10.43 12.36 -24.24
C LYS A 130 -10.01 12.99 -25.56
N GLU A 131 -8.72 12.95 -25.89
CA GLU A 131 -8.20 13.45 -27.17
C GLU A 131 -8.78 12.67 -28.35
N GLU A 132 -8.83 11.34 -28.26
CA GLU A 132 -9.41 10.47 -29.28
C GLU A 132 -10.92 10.72 -29.46
N CYS A 133 -11.67 10.82 -28.37
CA CYS A 133 -13.09 11.19 -28.41
C CYS A 133 -13.31 12.55 -29.07
N ARG A 134 -12.47 13.55 -28.76
CA ARG A 134 -12.54 14.87 -29.40
C ARG A 134 -12.25 14.77 -30.90
N ARG A 135 -11.26 13.96 -31.30
CA ARG A 135 -10.90 13.73 -32.70
C ARG A 135 -12.05 13.07 -33.48
N ARG A 136 -12.64 12.00 -32.93
CA ARG A 136 -13.78 11.30 -33.53
C ARG A 136 -15.00 12.21 -33.66
N LYS A 137 -15.31 13.01 -32.63
CA LYS A 137 -16.43 13.96 -32.67
C LYS A 137 -16.28 14.98 -33.79
N LYS A 138 -15.07 15.50 -34.03
CA LYS A 138 -14.78 16.39 -35.17
C LYS A 138 -15.00 15.67 -36.51
N MET A 139 -14.46 14.46 -36.66
CA MET A 139 -14.59 13.67 -37.88
C MET A 139 -16.06 13.39 -38.24
N ILE A 140 -16.87 12.98 -37.26
CA ILE A 140 -18.30 12.73 -37.45
C ILE A 140 -19.02 14.02 -37.84
N SER A 141 -18.73 15.14 -37.17
CA SER A 141 -19.33 16.43 -37.51
C SER A 141 -19.00 16.87 -38.94
N THR A 142 -17.74 16.71 -39.39
CA THR A 142 -17.35 17.00 -40.77
C THR A 142 -18.07 16.09 -41.77
N GLN A 143 -18.20 14.79 -41.47
CA GLN A 143 -18.93 13.85 -42.31
C GLN A 143 -20.42 14.19 -42.42
N GLN A 144 -21.05 14.59 -41.31
CA GLN A 144 -22.45 15.04 -41.30
C GLN A 144 -22.66 16.24 -42.22
N VAL A 145 -21.80 17.27 -42.12
CA VAL A 145 -21.87 18.45 -43.00
C VAL A 145 -21.71 18.07 -44.47
N MET A 146 -20.79 17.16 -44.81
CA MET A 146 -20.63 16.69 -46.19
C MET A 146 -21.86 15.93 -46.71
N LEU A 147 -22.50 15.12 -45.87
CA LEU A 147 -23.72 14.39 -46.22
C LEU A 147 -24.91 15.33 -46.39
N GLU A 148 -25.09 16.31 -45.50
CA GLU A 148 -26.12 17.35 -45.60
C GLU A 148 -25.93 18.21 -46.85
N ALA A 149 -24.70 18.61 -47.17
CA ALA A 149 -24.41 19.30 -48.41
C ALA A 149 -24.83 18.45 -49.61
N ARG A 150 -24.44 17.18 -49.68
CA ARG A 150 -24.85 16.27 -50.77
C ARG A 150 -26.37 16.09 -50.86
N ALA A 151 -27.07 16.01 -49.72
CA ALA A 151 -28.53 15.89 -49.67
C ALA A 151 -29.26 17.19 -50.07
N SER A 152 -28.60 18.34 -49.91
CA SER A 152 -29.14 19.66 -50.26
C SER A 152 -29.04 19.99 -51.75
N TYR A 153 -28.35 19.16 -52.55
CA TYR A 153 -28.30 19.27 -54.00
C TYR A 153 -29.08 18.13 -54.67
N HIS A 154 -29.74 18.44 -55.78
CA HIS A 154 -30.47 17.46 -56.58
C HIS A 154 -29.53 16.88 -57.66
N GLN A 155 -29.02 15.67 -57.44
CA GLN A 155 -28.14 14.97 -58.38
C GLN A 155 -28.92 14.36 -59.55
N CYS A 156 -28.39 14.48 -60.78
CA CYS A 156 -28.87 13.72 -61.92
C CYS A 156 -28.51 12.24 -61.75
N GLN A 157 -29.41 11.33 -62.15
CA GLN A 157 -29.18 9.88 -62.05
C GLN A 157 -28.43 9.30 -63.25
N PHE A 158 -28.25 10.09 -64.31
CA PHE A 158 -27.69 9.67 -65.59
C PHE A 158 -26.34 10.34 -65.89
N CYS A 159 -25.91 11.31 -65.08
CA CYS A 159 -24.58 11.93 -65.15
C CYS A 159 -24.19 12.57 -63.81
N ASP A 160 -22.93 12.98 -63.66
CA ASP A 160 -22.38 13.52 -62.40
C ASP A 160 -22.79 14.97 -62.08
N LYS A 161 -23.82 15.53 -62.74
CA LYS A 161 -24.26 16.92 -62.51
C LYS A 161 -25.21 17.02 -61.30
N ALA A 162 -24.95 18.00 -60.44
CA ALA A 162 -25.79 18.34 -59.29
C ALA A 162 -26.36 19.76 -59.42
N PHE A 163 -27.61 19.95 -59.00
CA PHE A 163 -28.34 21.20 -59.15
C PHE A 163 -28.84 21.73 -57.80
N MET A 164 -28.84 23.05 -57.62
CA MET A 164 -29.24 23.69 -56.37
C MET A 164 -30.75 23.59 -56.06
N ASN A 165 -31.59 23.30 -57.06
CA ASN A 165 -33.02 23.10 -56.88
C ASN A 165 -33.56 22.07 -57.87
N TYR A 166 -34.75 21.55 -57.60
CA TYR A 166 -35.38 20.52 -58.41
C TYR A 166 -35.73 21.01 -59.83
N SER A 167 -36.09 22.28 -60.00
CA SER A 167 -36.49 22.84 -61.30
C SER A 167 -35.34 22.88 -62.32
N PHE A 168 -34.12 23.18 -61.87
CA PHE A 168 -32.92 23.09 -62.71
C PHE A 168 -32.58 21.64 -63.06
N LEU A 169 -32.73 20.70 -62.12
CA LEU A 169 -32.57 19.28 -62.42
C LEU A 169 -33.58 18.82 -63.49
N GLN A 170 -34.86 19.14 -63.34
CA GLN A 170 -35.91 18.80 -64.31
C GLN A 170 -35.61 19.36 -65.70
N SER A 171 -35.22 20.63 -65.77
CA SER A 171 -34.82 21.28 -67.03
C SER A 171 -33.62 20.58 -67.67
N HIS A 172 -32.67 20.11 -66.86
CA HIS A 172 -31.53 19.35 -67.34
C HIS A 172 -31.93 17.96 -67.86
N MET A 173 -32.75 17.21 -67.11
CA MET A 173 -33.25 15.88 -67.51
C MET A 173 -33.97 15.95 -68.85
N GLN A 174 -34.83 16.96 -69.06
CA GLN A 174 -35.59 17.10 -70.30
C GLN A 174 -34.74 17.47 -71.53
N ARG A 175 -33.60 18.14 -71.32
CA ARG A 175 -32.71 18.56 -72.41
C ARG A 175 -31.63 17.55 -72.75
N ARG A 176 -31.18 16.74 -71.77
CA ARG A 176 -29.99 15.88 -71.91
C ARG A 176 -30.27 14.39 -71.71
N HIS A 177 -31.34 14.01 -71.02
CA HIS A 177 -31.70 12.63 -70.66
C HIS A 177 -33.15 12.30 -71.02
N LYS A 178 -33.62 12.86 -72.14
CA LYS A 178 -35.03 12.82 -72.57
C LYS A 178 -35.50 11.39 -72.89
N GLU A 179 -34.61 10.53 -73.36
CA GLU A 179 -34.91 9.14 -73.73
C GLU A 179 -34.81 8.17 -72.53
N GLU A 180 -33.89 8.43 -71.60
CA GLU A 180 -33.62 7.57 -70.43
C GLU A 180 -34.62 7.78 -69.29
N SER A 181 -35.28 8.95 -69.24
CA SER A 181 -36.29 9.29 -68.22
C SER A 181 -37.58 8.45 -68.35
N HIS A 182 -37.92 7.98 -69.56
CA HIS A 182 -39.13 7.19 -69.81
C HIS A 182 -39.01 5.71 -69.40
N THR A 183 -37.79 5.19 -69.24
CA THR A 183 -37.55 3.77 -68.88
C THR A 183 -37.59 3.48 -67.37
N GLY A 184 -37.45 4.49 -66.51
CA GLY A 184 -37.35 4.31 -65.05
C GLY A 184 -38.69 4.16 -64.31
N GLU A 185 -39.81 4.59 -64.89
CA GLU A 185 -41.14 4.49 -64.26
C GLU A 185 -41.70 3.06 -64.29
N TYR A 186 -41.21 2.20 -65.19
CA TYR A 186 -41.72 0.83 -65.33
C TYR A 186 -41.24 -0.13 -64.22
N PHE A 187 -40.14 0.19 -63.51
CA PHE A 187 -39.55 -0.69 -62.49
C PHE A 187 -39.95 -0.34 -61.04
N ARG A 188 -40.60 0.80 -60.77
CA ARG A 188 -40.99 1.20 -59.40
C ARG A 188 -42.34 0.66 -58.94
N THR A 189 -43.14 0.07 -59.82
CA THR A 189 -44.49 -0.43 -59.52
C THR A 189 -44.53 -1.91 -59.15
N ILE A 190 -43.38 -2.58 -59.08
CA ILE A 190 -43.26 -3.98 -58.65
C ILE A 190 -42.24 -4.09 -57.51
N ARG A 191 -42.60 -3.63 -56.32
CA ARG A 191 -42.05 -4.18 -55.06
C ARG A 191 -42.99 -3.95 -53.90
#